data_AF-A0A8J5QZU7-F1
#
_entry.id   AF-A0A8J5QZU7-F1
#
_cell.length_a   1.000
_cell.length_b   1.000
_cell.length_c   1.000
_cell.angle_alpha   90.00
_cell.angle_beta   90.00
_cell.angle_gamma   90.00
#
_symmetry.space_group_name_H-M   'P 1'
#
loop_
_entity.id
_entity.type
_entity.pdbx_description
1 polymer ?
#
loop_
_entity_poly.entity_id
_entity_poly.type
_entity_poly.pdbx_seq_one_letter_code
_entity_poly.pdbx_strand_id
1 'polypeptide(L)'
;MHRTELTCNLSSPEIGRVKPPAMTNSHIPVPKAFGVPNKSSLHSSTKRGNLNTGDNKPPQSPTLQRVTSVAAQRASFERLDASASPKITRFHDLITREHNDLEKKYRELIRETSALQTQVRDKDDQLQKLRTVSEAVCKEYEQLKRQYDVETGAMHKAMQQASQWYKQNRQLKRRSQVLVQRILDSRPDALADDSYLSDEVDANDADDAEELRQTITELSAEVARLQTELNAARLQEFEAQEQAALTNARLEDEKELSEKNNEVIKQLTIHKENMERVSRMVAEEVQALKAQCDRERESAKLMKIEADRIQKERNVLAHQSALLMAEVGDDPNGRLLTILQEVESLKRLLEEEKQNHLEQVQLLQDKLDEKESNVEFEIVEEKLKLAEVELNMMEERAERAEKDANKLKETVRKLEDKINQLETMRVSPPPPPPPPMPAPLPPPPPPLPTKSSTSTVKLLTKERLQDENRHSAIKQREEERKRKREMESAPAAVSEMLNILGTMRRRAKPVRQSINSSELVASPLDKAS
;
A
#
# COMPACT_ATOMS: atom_id res chain seq x y z
N MET A 1 -2.04 -6.02 -73.26
CA MET A 1 -3.45 -5.57 -73.32
C MET A 1 -4.12 -6.13 -72.07
N HIS A 2 -4.65 -5.42 -71.08
CA HIS A 2 -4.91 -4.00 -70.86
C HIS A 2 -4.36 -3.59 -69.49
N ARG A 3 -3.88 -2.35 -69.43
CA ARG A 3 -3.42 -1.62 -68.25
C ARG A 3 -4.67 -0.91 -67.69
N THR A 4 -4.96 -1.02 -66.40
CA THR A 4 -5.91 -0.11 -65.73
C THR A 4 -5.24 0.47 -64.51
N GLU A 5 -4.86 1.73 -64.67
CA GLU A 5 -4.44 2.67 -63.66
C GLU A 5 -5.65 3.03 -62.80
N LEU A 6 -5.50 3.06 -61.47
CA LEU A 6 -6.44 3.76 -60.60
C LEU A 6 -5.68 4.79 -59.77
N THR A 7 -6.11 6.01 -60.03
CA THR A 7 -5.63 7.30 -59.58
C THR A 7 -6.05 7.59 -58.14
N CYS A 8 -5.16 8.25 -57.41
CA CYS A 8 -5.43 8.88 -56.12
C CYS A 8 -6.43 10.03 -56.29
N ASN A 9 -7.41 10.13 -55.40
CA ASN A 9 -8.15 11.37 -55.15
C ASN A 9 -8.20 11.64 -53.64
N LEU A 10 -7.46 12.67 -53.25
CA LEU A 10 -7.54 13.35 -51.96
C LEU A 10 -8.84 14.15 -51.91
N SER A 11 -9.67 13.91 -50.90
CA SER A 11 -10.78 14.79 -50.54
C SER A 11 -10.78 15.01 -49.03
N SER A 12 -10.60 16.27 -48.64
CA SER A 12 -10.68 16.78 -47.28
C SER A 12 -12.10 16.67 -46.73
N PRO A 13 -12.28 16.46 -45.41
CA PRO A 13 -13.47 16.91 -44.72
C PRO A 13 -13.22 18.11 -43.82
N GLU A 14 -14.24 18.94 -43.76
CA GLU A 14 -14.32 20.25 -43.15
C GLU A 14 -14.11 20.29 -41.63
N ILE A 15 -13.41 21.35 -41.27
CA ILE A 15 -13.37 22.15 -40.05
C ILE A 15 -14.67 22.08 -39.21
N GLY A 16 -14.62 21.30 -38.12
CA GLY A 16 -15.51 21.43 -36.97
C GLY A 16 -15.03 22.56 -36.04
N ARG A 17 -15.83 23.62 -35.96
CA ARG A 17 -15.61 24.84 -35.17
C ARG A 17 -15.79 24.57 -33.67
N VAL A 18 -14.68 24.45 -32.93
CA VAL A 18 -14.70 24.50 -31.45
C VAL A 18 -14.32 25.90 -30.98
N LYS A 19 -15.21 26.48 -30.18
CA LYS A 19 -15.15 27.80 -29.54
C LYS A 19 -14.00 27.84 -28.51
N PRO A 20 -13.15 28.88 -28.46
CA PRO A 20 -12.21 29.06 -27.35
C PRO A 20 -12.97 29.56 -26.11
N PRO A 21 -12.64 29.10 -24.88
CA PRO A 21 -13.16 29.72 -23.68
C PRO A 21 -12.55 31.11 -23.50
N ALA A 22 -13.42 32.03 -23.08
CA ALA A 22 -13.14 33.45 -22.89
C ALA A 22 -11.98 33.67 -21.90
N MET A 23 -11.07 34.57 -22.29
CA MET A 23 -10.10 35.16 -21.37
C MET A 23 -10.86 36.10 -20.42
N THR A 24 -10.99 35.70 -19.16
CA THR A 24 -11.35 36.63 -18.09
C THR A 24 -10.08 37.31 -17.58
N ASN A 25 -10.05 38.62 -17.72
CA ASN A 25 -9.02 39.51 -17.22
C ASN A 25 -8.87 39.42 -15.69
N SER A 26 -7.61 39.59 -15.27
CA SER A 26 -7.14 40.27 -14.05
C SER A 26 -7.58 39.74 -12.67
N HIS A 27 -6.60 39.24 -11.89
CA HIS A 27 -6.05 40.06 -10.79
C HIS A 27 -4.72 39.46 -10.29
N ILE A 28 -3.63 40.17 -10.55
CA ILE A 28 -2.36 39.98 -9.85
C ILE A 28 -2.52 40.61 -8.46
N PRO A 29 -2.22 39.91 -7.34
CA PRO A 29 -2.08 40.56 -6.06
C PRO A 29 -0.69 41.22 -6.00
N VAL A 30 -0.66 42.53 -6.20
CA VAL A 30 0.48 43.35 -5.80
C VAL A 30 0.48 43.44 -4.26
N PRO A 31 1.61 43.26 -3.58
CA PRO A 31 1.70 43.45 -2.13
C PRO A 31 1.41 44.92 -1.79
N LYS A 32 0.31 45.17 -1.09
CA LYS A 32 0.02 46.49 -0.52
C LYS A 32 1.01 46.78 0.60
N ALA A 33 1.85 47.78 0.37
CA ALA A 33 2.55 48.51 1.41
C ALA A 33 1.53 49.13 2.37
N PHE A 34 1.60 48.78 3.65
CA PHE A 34 0.96 49.54 4.72
C PHE A 34 1.97 50.55 5.27
N GLY A 35 1.58 51.82 5.22
CA GLY A 35 2.29 52.90 5.87
C GLY A 35 1.98 52.97 7.37
N VAL A 36 3.07 53.22 8.11
CA VAL A 36 3.24 54.15 9.24
C VAL A 36 2.49 53.89 10.58
N PRO A 37 2.99 54.42 11.72
CA PRO A 37 3.44 53.58 12.82
C PRO A 37 2.68 53.89 14.11
N ASN A 38 2.08 52.89 14.75
CA ASN A 38 1.48 53.13 16.06
C ASN A 38 2.50 52.93 17.19
N LYS A 39 2.59 53.99 17.99
CA LYS A 39 3.45 54.17 19.15
C LYS A 39 3.03 53.22 20.29
N SER A 40 3.99 53.07 21.22
CA SER A 40 3.85 52.67 22.62
C SER A 40 3.40 51.25 22.94
N SER A 41 4.35 50.42 23.39
CA SER A 41 4.19 49.68 24.64
C SER A 41 5.57 49.35 25.22
N LEU A 42 6.00 50.16 26.19
CA LEU A 42 7.11 49.84 27.07
C LEU A 42 6.65 48.70 28.00
N HIS A 43 7.25 47.53 27.86
CA HIS A 43 7.14 46.48 28.87
C HIS A 43 7.82 46.95 30.16
N SER A 44 7.02 47.27 31.18
CA SER A 44 7.47 47.41 32.55
C SER A 44 7.45 46.04 33.22
N SER A 45 8.64 45.49 33.45
CA SER A 45 8.83 44.29 34.27
C SER A 45 8.57 44.64 35.73
N THR A 46 7.36 44.33 36.22
CA THR A 46 7.05 44.35 37.66
C THR A 46 7.48 43.02 38.27
N LYS A 47 8.58 43.02 39.03
CA LYS A 47 8.99 41.88 39.87
C LYS A 47 8.64 42.20 41.33
N ARG A 48 7.64 41.51 41.88
CA ARG A 48 7.33 41.46 43.32
C ARG A 48 8.03 40.27 43.97
N GLY A 49 8.34 40.42 45.26
CA GLY A 49 8.77 39.39 46.22
C GLY A 49 10.18 39.68 46.76
N ASN A 50 10.46 39.68 48.06
CA ASN A 50 9.69 39.26 49.23
C ASN A 50 10.33 39.83 50.53
N LEU A 51 9.60 39.71 51.64
CA LEU A 51 9.78 40.28 52.98
C LEU A 51 10.81 39.61 53.92
N ASN A 52 11.06 40.29 55.05
CA ASN A 52 11.69 39.93 56.35
C ASN A 52 13.22 40.06 56.43
N THR A 53 13.83 40.73 57.41
CA THR A 53 13.62 40.84 58.88
C THR A 53 13.83 42.31 59.33
N GLY A 54 13.30 42.90 60.41
CA GLY A 54 12.95 42.44 61.75
C GLY A 54 13.89 43.13 62.75
N ASP A 55 13.54 44.32 63.27
CA ASP A 55 14.08 44.82 64.56
C ASP A 55 13.30 46.02 65.15
N ASN A 56 13.05 45.94 66.45
CA ASN A 56 12.22 46.82 67.29
C ASN A 56 12.95 48.11 67.73
N LYS A 57 12.30 49.28 67.62
CA LYS A 57 12.47 50.41 68.56
C LYS A 57 11.31 51.44 68.46
N PRO A 58 10.88 52.11 69.56
CA PRO A 58 9.66 52.91 69.64
C PRO A 58 9.86 54.38 69.19
N PRO A 59 8.79 55.19 69.06
CA PRO A 59 8.70 56.26 68.08
C PRO A 59 9.23 57.60 68.59
N GLN A 60 9.87 58.37 67.70
CA GLN A 60 10.13 59.80 67.90
C GLN A 60 9.64 60.60 66.68
N SER A 61 8.70 61.51 66.95
CA SER A 61 8.41 62.83 66.33
C SER A 61 8.51 63.05 64.80
N PRO A 62 7.60 63.87 64.23
CA PRO A 62 7.45 64.02 62.78
C PRO A 62 8.61 64.83 62.21
N THR A 63 9.39 64.25 61.31
CA THR A 63 10.38 65.00 60.55
C THR A 63 9.72 65.63 59.32
N LEU A 64 9.76 66.96 59.32
CA LEU A 64 9.49 67.89 58.23
C LEU A 64 9.82 67.32 56.83
N GLN A 65 8.86 67.48 55.91
CA GLN A 65 9.04 67.28 54.48
C GLN A 65 10.27 68.07 53.99
N ARG A 66 11.35 67.35 53.67
CA ARG A 66 12.47 67.93 52.92
C ARG A 66 11.98 68.14 51.49
N VAL A 67 11.49 69.34 51.20
CA VAL A 67 11.24 69.79 49.83
C VAL A 67 12.58 69.75 49.11
N THR A 68 12.78 68.76 48.25
CA THR A 68 13.97 68.68 47.41
C THR A 68 13.92 69.84 46.44
N SER A 69 14.96 70.69 46.45
CA SER A 69 15.07 71.81 45.52
C SER A 69 14.90 71.31 44.08
N VAL A 70 14.21 72.09 43.24
CA VAL A 70 14.02 71.81 41.80
C VAL A 70 15.37 71.53 41.12
N ALA A 71 16.46 72.15 41.58
CA ALA A 71 17.81 71.89 41.09
C ALA A 71 18.31 70.46 41.44
N ALA A 72 17.99 69.94 42.63
CA ALA A 72 18.36 68.59 43.04
C ALA A 72 17.55 67.52 42.30
N GLN A 73 16.27 67.79 42.02
CA GLN A 73 15.44 66.91 41.20
C GLN A 73 15.96 66.87 39.75
N ARG A 74 16.30 68.02 39.16
CA ARG A 74 16.94 68.10 37.84
C ARG A 74 18.25 67.32 37.78
N ALA A 75 19.13 67.49 38.77
CA ALA A 75 20.39 66.77 38.83
C ALA A 75 20.21 65.24 38.98
N SER A 76 19.18 64.79 39.70
CA SER A 76 18.87 63.35 39.81
C SER A 76 18.34 62.77 38.49
N PHE A 77 17.52 63.55 37.77
CA PHE A 77 17.01 63.17 36.46
C PHE A 77 18.13 63.12 35.42
N GLU A 78 19.03 64.11 35.40
CA GLU A 78 20.22 64.10 34.53
C GLU A 78 21.15 62.91 34.81
N ARG A 79 21.31 62.50 36.06
CA ARG A 79 22.10 61.29 36.40
C ARG A 79 21.42 60.00 35.94
N LEU A 80 20.10 59.91 36.08
CA LEU A 80 19.34 58.76 35.58
C LEU A 80 19.37 58.71 34.05
N ASP A 81 19.24 59.86 33.39
CA ASP A 81 19.28 59.98 31.93
C ASP A 81 20.69 59.69 31.39
N ALA A 82 21.73 60.21 32.04
CA ALA A 82 23.12 59.89 31.75
C ALA A 82 23.45 58.41 32.00
N SER A 83 22.77 57.76 32.96
CA SER A 83 22.93 56.32 33.23
C SER A 83 22.12 55.44 32.26
N ALA A 84 20.98 55.90 31.75
CA ALA A 84 20.08 55.13 30.91
C ALA A 84 20.47 55.21 29.43
N SER A 85 20.88 56.39 28.96
CA SER A 85 21.32 56.65 27.60
C SER A 85 22.33 55.62 27.06
N PRO A 86 23.47 55.32 27.73
CA PRO A 86 24.45 54.36 27.21
C PRO A 86 23.93 52.91 27.20
N LYS A 87 22.98 52.55 28.07
CA LYS A 87 22.37 51.21 28.07
C LYS A 87 21.43 51.05 26.87
N ILE A 88 20.65 52.07 26.58
CA ILE A 88 19.75 52.12 25.42
C ILE A 88 20.57 52.06 24.13
N THR A 89 21.66 52.83 24.03
CA THR A 89 22.57 52.77 22.87
C THR A 89 23.17 51.39 22.67
N ARG A 90 23.68 50.75 23.74
CA ARG A 90 24.23 49.38 23.65
C ARG A 90 23.19 48.35 23.21
N PHE A 91 21.95 48.48 23.69
CA PHE A 91 20.86 47.59 23.29
C PHE A 91 20.46 47.81 21.83
N HIS A 92 20.40 49.07 21.38
CA HIS A 92 20.17 49.41 19.98
C HIS A 92 21.29 48.88 19.07
N ASP A 93 22.55 49.02 19.48
CA ASP A 93 23.71 48.48 18.75
C ASP A 93 23.65 46.96 18.64
N LEU A 94 23.20 46.26 19.70
CA LEU A 94 23.03 44.81 19.71
C LEU A 94 21.92 44.39 18.73
N ILE A 95 20.74 45.00 18.81
CA ILE A 95 19.63 44.74 17.88
C ILE A 95 20.05 44.99 16.44
N THR A 96 20.81 46.05 16.18
CA THR A 96 21.29 46.40 14.84
C THR A 96 22.26 45.35 14.30
N ARG A 97 23.16 44.82 15.15
CA ARG A 97 24.05 43.71 14.78
C ARG A 97 23.27 42.43 14.48
N GLU A 98 22.34 42.05 15.34
CA GLU A 98 21.50 40.86 15.14
C GLU A 98 20.67 40.97 13.86
N HIS A 99 20.10 42.14 13.60
CA HIS A 99 19.36 42.40 12.36
C HIS A 99 20.26 42.27 11.12
N ASN A 100 21.46 42.88 11.15
CA ASN A 100 22.42 42.77 10.06
C ASN A 100 22.90 41.33 9.82
N ASP A 101 23.09 40.55 10.88
CA ASP A 101 23.49 39.15 10.77
C ASP A 101 22.34 38.27 10.25
N LEU A 102 21.10 38.56 10.66
CA LEU A 102 19.92 37.89 10.13
C LEU A 102 19.71 38.22 8.64
N GLU A 103 19.92 39.48 8.23
CA GLU A 103 19.88 39.87 6.82
C GLU A 103 20.95 39.17 5.97
N LYS A 104 22.17 39.00 6.50
CA LYS A 104 23.23 38.27 5.79
C LYS A 104 22.83 36.81 5.58
N LYS A 105 22.34 36.14 6.63
CA LYS A 105 21.82 34.77 6.55
C LYS A 105 20.67 34.64 5.56
N TYR A 106 19.74 35.59 5.57
CA TYR A 106 18.64 35.63 4.61
C TYR A 106 19.16 35.78 3.16
N ARG A 107 20.14 36.65 2.94
CA ARG A 107 20.78 36.83 1.63
C ARG A 107 21.56 35.60 1.18
N GLU A 108 22.25 34.92 2.09
CA GLU A 108 22.93 33.64 1.83
C GLU A 108 21.92 32.56 1.44
N LEU A 109 20.85 32.40 2.23
CA LEU A 109 19.79 31.43 1.97
C LEU A 109 19.10 31.66 0.60
N ILE A 110 18.91 32.92 0.19
CA ILE A 110 18.41 33.25 -1.16
C ILE A 110 19.38 32.77 -2.24
N ARG A 111 20.69 33.00 -2.07
CA ARG A 111 21.69 32.55 -3.04
C ARG A 111 21.74 31.04 -3.14
N GLU A 112 21.69 30.35 -2.00
CA GLU A 112 21.63 28.88 -1.95
C GLU A 112 20.36 28.35 -2.63
N THR A 113 19.21 28.95 -2.33
CA THR A 113 17.93 28.57 -2.95
C THR A 113 17.98 28.77 -4.47
N SER A 114 18.54 29.89 -4.94
CA SER A 114 18.71 30.19 -6.37
C SER A 114 19.68 29.21 -7.06
N ALA A 115 20.79 28.87 -6.39
CA ALA A 115 21.76 27.89 -6.89
C ALA A 115 21.16 26.48 -6.98
N LEU A 116 20.44 26.04 -5.94
CA LEU A 116 19.73 24.77 -5.92
C LEU A 116 18.63 24.74 -7.00
N GLN A 117 17.88 25.83 -7.17
CA GLN A 117 16.86 25.92 -8.21
C GLN A 117 17.46 25.80 -9.62
N THR A 118 18.64 26.40 -9.84
CA THR A 118 19.37 26.26 -11.12
C THR A 118 19.83 24.81 -11.31
N GLN A 119 20.37 24.18 -10.27
CA GLN A 119 20.80 22.78 -10.32
C GLN A 119 19.63 21.82 -10.59
N VAL A 120 18.45 22.07 -10.02
CA VAL A 120 17.25 21.29 -10.30
C VAL A 120 16.87 21.41 -11.78
N ARG A 121 16.83 22.63 -12.34
CA ARG A 121 16.56 22.83 -13.77
C ARG A 121 17.58 22.11 -14.67
N ASP A 122 18.88 22.20 -14.36
CA ASP A 122 19.92 21.53 -15.13
C ASP A 122 19.73 20.00 -15.11
N LYS A 123 19.33 19.44 -13.97
CA LYS A 123 19.03 18.00 -13.85
C LYS A 123 17.75 17.62 -14.59
N ASP A 124 16.73 18.46 -14.57
CA ASP A 124 15.51 18.24 -15.35
C ASP A 124 15.80 18.24 -16.86
N ASP A 125 16.62 19.17 -17.35
CA ASP A 125 17.06 19.22 -18.75
C ASP A 125 17.86 17.96 -19.15
N GLN A 126 18.74 17.48 -18.27
CA GLN A 126 19.48 16.23 -18.48
C GLN A 126 18.54 15.01 -18.52
N LEU A 127 17.58 14.94 -17.60
CA LEU A 127 16.57 13.89 -17.60
C LEU A 127 15.71 13.92 -18.85
N GLN A 128 15.32 15.11 -19.33
CA GLN A 128 14.57 15.26 -20.57
C GLN A 128 15.37 14.77 -21.78
N LYS A 129 16.66 15.11 -21.88
CA LYS A 129 17.54 14.60 -22.93
C LYS A 129 17.65 13.07 -22.91
N LEU A 130 17.84 12.48 -21.72
CA LEU A 130 17.88 11.03 -21.56
C LEU A 130 16.56 10.37 -21.96
N ARG A 131 15.41 10.94 -21.58
CA ARG A 131 14.08 10.46 -22.00
C ARG A 131 13.97 10.47 -23.53
N THR A 132 14.28 11.58 -24.18
CA THR A 132 14.22 11.68 -25.65
C THR A 132 15.10 10.64 -26.34
N VAL A 133 16.34 10.45 -25.89
CA VAL A 133 17.24 9.44 -26.46
C VAL A 133 16.70 8.02 -26.19
N SER A 134 16.21 7.74 -24.99
CA SER A 134 15.64 6.44 -24.65
C SER A 134 14.40 6.11 -25.50
N GLU A 135 13.51 7.08 -25.72
CA GLU A 135 12.34 6.92 -26.58
C GLU A 135 12.74 6.67 -28.03
N ALA A 136 13.76 7.37 -28.54
CA ALA A 136 14.29 7.13 -29.87
C ALA A 136 14.86 5.71 -30.01
N VAL A 137 15.64 5.25 -29.03
CA VAL A 137 16.19 3.88 -29.02
C VAL A 137 15.08 2.83 -28.96
N CYS A 138 14.03 3.04 -28.17
CA CYS A 138 12.87 2.14 -28.13
C CYS A 138 12.18 2.05 -29.50
N LYS A 139 12.00 3.19 -30.19
CA LYS A 139 11.40 3.22 -31.54
C LYS A 139 12.25 2.46 -32.56
N GLU A 140 13.57 2.68 -32.57
CA GLU A 140 14.52 1.97 -33.43
C GLU A 140 14.50 0.47 -33.16
N TYR A 141 14.48 0.07 -31.88
CA TYR A 141 14.39 -1.33 -31.49
C TYR A 141 13.09 -1.98 -31.99
N GLU A 142 11.94 -1.32 -31.79
CA GLU A 142 10.67 -1.85 -32.28
C GLU A 142 10.63 -1.91 -33.81
N GLN A 143 11.20 -0.93 -34.51
CA GLN A 143 11.31 -0.95 -35.97
C GLN A 143 12.15 -2.13 -36.44
N LEU A 144 13.32 -2.35 -35.83
CA LEU A 144 14.21 -3.46 -36.18
C LEU A 144 13.55 -4.82 -35.87
N LYS A 145 12.82 -4.92 -34.76
CA LYS A 145 12.03 -6.11 -34.43
C LYS A 145 10.97 -6.41 -35.48
N ARG A 146 10.20 -5.40 -35.91
CA ARG A 146 9.21 -5.55 -36.99
C ARG A 146 9.86 -5.99 -38.31
N GLN A 147 11.04 -5.44 -38.66
CA GLN A 147 11.79 -5.86 -39.84
C GLN A 147 12.21 -7.33 -39.74
N TYR A 148 12.78 -7.72 -38.60
CA TYR A 148 13.17 -9.10 -38.34
C TYR A 148 11.99 -10.08 -38.45
N ASP A 149 10.82 -9.73 -37.90
CA ASP A 149 9.61 -10.56 -37.99
C ASP A 149 9.13 -10.73 -39.44
N VAL A 150 9.17 -9.64 -40.23
CA VAL A 150 8.83 -9.66 -41.66
C VAL A 150 9.82 -10.50 -42.47
N GLU A 151 11.12 -10.30 -42.27
CA GLU A 151 12.18 -11.06 -42.95
C GLU A 151 12.11 -12.55 -42.62
N THR A 152 11.93 -12.87 -41.33
CA THR A 152 11.76 -14.25 -40.87
C THR A 152 10.50 -14.88 -41.48
N GLY A 153 9.39 -14.15 -41.51
CA GLY A 153 8.15 -14.61 -42.15
C GLY A 153 8.29 -14.82 -43.66
N ALA A 154 9.00 -13.93 -44.35
CA ALA A 154 9.29 -14.05 -45.79
C ALA A 154 10.20 -15.25 -46.07
N MET A 155 11.25 -15.45 -45.26
CA MET A 155 12.15 -16.59 -45.35
C MET A 155 11.41 -17.92 -45.16
N HIS A 156 10.54 -18.04 -44.15
CA HIS A 156 9.74 -19.25 -43.93
C HIS A 156 8.82 -19.54 -45.12
N LYS A 157 8.15 -18.53 -45.68
CA LYS A 157 7.31 -18.69 -46.88
C LYS A 157 8.13 -19.14 -48.09
N ALA A 158 9.31 -18.55 -48.32
CA ALA A 158 10.21 -18.95 -49.40
C ALA A 158 10.69 -20.40 -49.22
N MET A 159 11.02 -20.81 -48.00
CA MET A 159 11.43 -22.18 -47.69
C MET A 159 10.31 -23.20 -47.93
N GLN A 160 9.06 -22.85 -47.57
CA GLN A 160 7.89 -23.67 -47.87
C GLN A 160 7.65 -23.80 -49.38
N GLN A 161 7.74 -22.69 -50.13
CA GLN A 161 7.61 -22.70 -51.58
C GLN A 161 8.71 -23.55 -52.24
N ALA A 162 9.97 -23.37 -51.83
CA ALA A 162 11.08 -24.18 -52.32
C ALA A 162 10.83 -25.67 -52.06
N SER A 163 10.37 -26.03 -50.86
CA SER A 163 10.03 -27.42 -50.50
C SER A 163 8.92 -27.99 -51.38
N GLN A 164 7.88 -27.20 -51.69
CA GLN A 164 6.83 -27.58 -52.64
C GLN A 164 7.38 -27.76 -54.06
N TRP A 165 8.24 -26.84 -54.49
CA TRP A 165 8.88 -26.88 -55.80
C TRP A 165 9.74 -28.13 -55.95
N TYR A 166 10.52 -28.50 -54.94
CA TYR A 166 11.27 -29.77 -54.91
C TYR A 166 10.37 -30.99 -55.04
N LYS A 167 9.22 -31.03 -54.34
CA LYS A 167 8.24 -32.14 -54.46
C LYS A 167 7.69 -32.24 -55.88
N GLN A 168 7.31 -31.11 -56.49
CA GLN A 168 6.82 -31.04 -57.86
C GLN A 168 7.88 -31.46 -58.88
N ASN A 169 9.12 -30.97 -58.73
CA ASN A 169 10.22 -31.29 -59.63
C ASN A 169 10.60 -32.77 -59.55
N ARG A 170 10.53 -33.37 -58.35
CA ARG A 170 10.71 -34.82 -58.17
C ARG A 170 9.63 -35.62 -58.88
N GLN A 171 8.37 -35.19 -58.81
CA GLN A 171 7.27 -35.83 -59.52
C GLN A 171 7.41 -35.67 -61.05
N LEU A 172 7.82 -34.49 -61.52
CA LEU A 172 8.10 -34.22 -62.93
C LEU A 172 9.23 -35.09 -63.45
N LYS A 173 10.36 -35.20 -62.73
CA LYS A 173 11.47 -36.10 -63.09
C LYS A 173 11.01 -37.55 -63.24
N ARG A 174 10.22 -38.06 -62.29
CA ARG A 174 9.62 -39.41 -62.38
C ARG A 174 8.73 -39.56 -63.61
N ARG A 175 7.84 -38.60 -63.87
CA ARG A 175 6.95 -38.64 -65.04
C ARG A 175 7.71 -38.55 -66.36
N SER A 176 8.69 -37.66 -66.44
CA SER A 176 9.59 -37.50 -67.58
C SER A 176 10.34 -38.80 -67.87
N GLN A 177 10.91 -39.43 -66.85
CA GLN A 177 11.64 -40.69 -66.98
C GLN A 177 10.75 -41.81 -67.54
N VAL A 178 9.51 -41.97 -67.02
CA VAL A 178 8.54 -42.94 -67.54
C VAL A 178 8.19 -42.67 -69.01
N LEU A 179 8.09 -41.39 -69.40
CA LEU A 179 7.73 -41.01 -70.76
C LEU A 179 8.90 -41.27 -71.74
N VAL A 180 10.13 -40.97 -71.34
CA VAL A 180 11.36 -41.32 -72.09
C VAL A 180 11.45 -42.84 -72.26
N GLN A 181 11.20 -43.61 -71.21
CA GLN A 181 11.25 -45.07 -71.26
C GLN A 181 10.20 -45.64 -72.22
N ARG A 182 8.96 -45.12 -72.16
CA ARG A 182 7.90 -45.49 -73.11
C ARG A 182 8.26 -45.14 -74.56
N ILE A 183 8.94 -44.03 -74.81
CA ILE A 183 9.39 -43.65 -76.17
C ILE A 183 10.45 -44.63 -76.66
N LEU A 184 11.41 -45.02 -75.82
CA LEU A 184 12.38 -46.08 -76.12
C LEU A 184 11.67 -47.38 -76.47
N ASP A 185 10.67 -47.78 -75.69
CA ASP A 185 9.91 -49.03 -75.89
C ASP A 185 9.02 -49.00 -77.15
N SER A 186 8.58 -47.82 -77.60
CA SER A 186 7.64 -47.66 -78.73
C SER A 186 8.33 -47.28 -80.05
N ARG A 187 9.58 -46.79 -80.02
CA ARG A 187 10.33 -46.33 -81.19
C ARG A 187 11.85 -46.55 -80.99
N PRO A 188 12.35 -47.78 -81.16
CA PRO A 188 13.76 -48.12 -80.95
C PRO A 188 14.72 -47.39 -81.92
N ASP A 189 14.20 -46.75 -82.97
CA ASP A 189 14.96 -46.14 -84.07
C ASP A 189 15.05 -44.59 -84.00
N ALA A 190 14.74 -43.98 -82.85
CA ALA A 190 14.69 -42.51 -82.71
C ALA A 190 15.94 -41.87 -82.07
N LEU A 191 16.95 -42.65 -81.67
CA LEU A 191 18.19 -42.17 -81.06
C LEU A 191 19.41 -42.93 -81.59
N ALA A 192 19.45 -43.21 -82.90
CA ALA A 192 20.56 -43.86 -83.59
C ALA A 192 21.81 -42.96 -83.76
N ASP A 193 22.05 -41.98 -82.89
CA ASP A 193 23.20 -41.08 -82.97
C ASP A 193 23.70 -40.65 -81.58
N ASP A 194 24.10 -41.60 -80.76
CA ASP A 194 25.45 -41.60 -80.18
C ASP A 194 25.79 -43.01 -79.70
N SER A 195 26.95 -43.49 -80.12
CA SER A 195 27.30 -44.91 -80.22
C SER A 195 28.04 -45.44 -78.99
N TYR A 196 28.03 -46.77 -78.87
CA TYR A 196 28.82 -47.65 -77.98
C TYR A 196 28.26 -47.79 -76.55
N LEU A 197 27.75 -48.94 -76.13
CA LEU A 197 28.38 -50.28 -76.12
C LEU A 197 27.30 -51.33 -76.45
N SER A 198 27.39 -52.08 -77.54
CA SER A 198 28.06 -53.39 -77.62
C SER A 198 28.02 -54.16 -76.28
N ASP A 199 27.08 -55.09 -76.16
CA ASP A 199 27.46 -56.33 -75.48
C ASP A 199 26.82 -57.53 -76.17
N GLU A 200 27.68 -58.53 -76.31
CA GLU A 200 27.41 -59.79 -76.97
C GLU A 200 26.48 -60.62 -76.09
N VAL A 201 25.57 -61.34 -76.74
CA VAL A 201 24.73 -62.34 -76.07
C VAL A 201 25.61 -63.55 -75.83
N ASP A 202 26.19 -63.66 -74.65
CA ASP A 202 26.91 -64.84 -74.17
C ASP A 202 26.33 -65.28 -72.83
N ALA A 203 26.65 -66.50 -72.39
CA ALA A 203 25.97 -67.26 -71.32
C ALA A 203 25.96 -66.68 -69.87
N ASN A 204 26.03 -65.35 -69.70
CA ASN A 204 25.89 -64.57 -68.45
C ASN A 204 24.46 -64.09 -68.14
N ASP A 205 23.50 -64.23 -69.06
CA ASP A 205 22.09 -63.80 -68.87
C ASP A 205 21.40 -64.41 -67.63
N ALA A 206 21.89 -65.55 -67.14
CA ALA A 206 21.38 -66.19 -65.93
C ALA A 206 21.83 -65.46 -64.65
N ASP A 207 23.09 -65.04 -64.60
CA ASP A 207 23.70 -64.34 -63.46
C ASP A 207 23.21 -62.88 -63.41
N ASP A 208 23.09 -62.19 -64.55
CA ASP A 208 22.52 -60.83 -64.63
C ASP A 208 21.02 -60.79 -64.27
N ALA A 209 20.27 -61.83 -64.67
CA ALA A 209 18.87 -61.97 -64.26
C ALA A 209 18.74 -62.31 -62.76
N GLU A 210 19.76 -62.93 -62.15
CA GLU A 210 19.82 -63.19 -60.71
C GLU A 210 20.18 -61.92 -59.92
N GLU A 211 21.14 -61.11 -60.40
CA GLU A 211 21.44 -59.77 -59.84
C GLU A 211 20.25 -58.81 -59.93
N LEU A 212 19.52 -58.81 -61.06
CA LEU A 212 18.28 -58.03 -61.21
C LEU A 212 17.18 -58.50 -60.25
N ARG A 213 17.05 -59.81 -60.04
CA ARG A 213 16.12 -60.35 -59.05
C ARG A 213 16.54 -59.95 -57.63
N GLN A 214 17.82 -60.01 -57.33
CA GLN A 214 18.37 -59.61 -56.03
C GLN A 214 18.14 -58.11 -55.76
N THR A 215 18.43 -57.23 -56.71
CA THR A 215 18.11 -55.80 -56.61
C THR A 215 16.62 -55.53 -56.48
N ILE A 216 15.75 -56.26 -57.19
CA ILE A 216 14.30 -56.16 -57.00
C ILE A 216 13.89 -56.54 -55.57
N THR A 217 14.48 -57.60 -55.00
CA THR A 217 14.20 -58.00 -53.60
C THR A 217 14.70 -56.96 -52.60
N GLU A 218 15.88 -56.39 -52.81
CA GLU A 218 16.45 -55.33 -51.96
C GLU A 218 15.63 -54.05 -52.03
N LEU A 219 15.25 -53.61 -53.24
CA LEU A 219 14.36 -52.47 -53.43
C LEU A 219 12.99 -52.71 -52.79
N SER A 220 12.47 -53.94 -52.86
CA SER A 220 11.19 -54.30 -52.22
C SER A 220 11.30 -54.25 -50.69
N ALA A 221 12.41 -54.74 -50.13
CA ALA A 221 12.69 -54.65 -48.70
C ALA A 221 12.86 -53.19 -48.25
N GLU A 222 13.54 -52.36 -49.05
CA GLU A 222 13.72 -50.93 -48.77
C GLU A 222 12.40 -50.16 -48.87
N VAL A 223 11.52 -50.52 -49.82
CA VAL A 223 10.16 -49.95 -49.90
C VAL A 223 9.36 -50.32 -48.64
N ALA A 224 9.44 -51.56 -48.17
CA ALA A 224 8.78 -51.96 -46.92
C ALA A 224 9.34 -51.20 -45.72
N ARG A 225 10.67 -51.06 -45.63
CA ARG A 225 11.35 -50.28 -44.59
C ARG A 225 10.90 -48.82 -44.59
N LEU A 226 10.94 -48.15 -45.75
CA LEU A 226 10.51 -46.76 -45.90
C LEU A 226 9.01 -46.57 -45.62
N GLN A 227 8.17 -47.56 -45.92
CA GLN A 227 6.75 -47.53 -45.55
C GLN A 227 6.56 -47.62 -44.02
N THR A 228 7.31 -48.49 -43.34
CA THR A 228 7.25 -48.56 -41.87
C THR A 228 7.76 -47.28 -41.22
N GLU A 229 8.86 -46.71 -41.73
CA GLU A 229 9.43 -45.44 -41.25
C GLU A 229 8.48 -44.26 -41.49
N LEU A 230 7.82 -44.22 -42.66
CA LEU A 230 6.78 -43.22 -42.96
C LEU A 230 5.61 -43.30 -41.98
N ASN A 231 5.14 -44.51 -41.66
CA ASN A 231 4.04 -44.71 -40.72
C ASN A 231 4.45 -44.36 -39.29
N ALA A 232 5.68 -44.69 -38.88
CA ALA A 232 6.23 -44.30 -37.58
C ALA A 232 6.36 -42.77 -37.46
N ALA A 233 6.87 -42.09 -38.49
CA ALA A 233 6.98 -40.63 -38.51
C ALA A 233 5.60 -39.94 -38.46
N ARG A 234 4.58 -40.48 -39.14
CA ARG A 234 3.19 -39.98 -39.06
C ARG A 234 2.59 -40.11 -37.67
N LEU A 235 2.86 -41.21 -36.98
CA LEU A 235 2.41 -41.40 -35.60
C LEU A 235 3.08 -40.37 -34.67
N GLN A 236 4.40 -40.19 -34.81
CA GLN A 236 5.14 -39.18 -34.06
C GLN A 236 4.66 -37.75 -34.37
N GLU A 237 4.29 -37.45 -35.61
CA GLU A 237 3.67 -36.18 -35.99
C GLU A 237 2.33 -35.97 -35.27
N PHE A 238 1.49 -37.01 -35.20
CA PHE A 238 0.22 -36.97 -34.48
C PHE A 238 0.40 -36.73 -32.98
N GLU A 239 1.33 -37.45 -32.35
CA GLU A 239 1.67 -37.26 -30.94
C GLU A 239 2.19 -35.83 -30.68
N ALA A 240 3.06 -35.32 -31.56
CA ALA A 240 3.56 -33.94 -31.45
C ALA A 240 2.45 -32.90 -31.65
N GLN A 241 1.52 -33.13 -32.58
CA GLN A 241 0.36 -32.26 -32.79
C GLN A 241 -0.59 -32.27 -31.59
N GLU A 242 -0.83 -33.43 -30.98
CA GLU A 242 -1.64 -33.55 -29.77
C GLU A 242 -0.99 -32.78 -28.60
N GLN A 243 0.32 -32.95 -28.40
CA GLN A 243 1.04 -32.20 -27.36
C GLN A 243 1.01 -30.69 -27.62
N ALA A 244 1.19 -30.25 -28.88
CA ALA A 244 1.07 -28.85 -29.25
C ALA A 244 -0.33 -28.30 -28.93
N ALA A 245 -1.40 -29.04 -29.26
CA ALA A 245 -2.77 -28.65 -28.96
C ALA A 245 -3.00 -28.52 -27.44
N LEU A 246 -2.52 -29.48 -26.64
CA LEU A 246 -2.64 -29.44 -25.18
C LEU A 246 -1.87 -28.25 -24.57
N THR A 247 -0.66 -27.96 -25.06
CA THR A 247 0.11 -26.81 -24.58
C THR A 247 -0.53 -25.48 -24.96
N ASN A 248 -1.11 -25.37 -26.15
CA ASN A 248 -1.83 -24.17 -26.57
C ASN A 248 -3.10 -23.94 -25.73
N ALA A 249 -3.87 -24.99 -25.45
CA ALA A 249 -5.04 -24.89 -24.58
C ALA A 249 -4.66 -24.39 -23.18
N ARG A 250 -3.59 -24.95 -22.58
CA ARG A 250 -3.08 -24.48 -21.28
C ARG A 250 -2.60 -23.04 -21.31
N LEU A 251 -1.96 -22.61 -22.40
CA LEU A 251 -1.51 -21.24 -22.58
C LEU A 251 -2.70 -20.26 -22.71
N GLU A 252 -3.78 -20.67 -23.38
CA GLU A 252 -5.02 -19.90 -23.46
C GLU A 252 -5.69 -19.77 -22.10
N ASP A 253 -5.80 -20.85 -21.33
CA ASP A 253 -6.32 -20.83 -19.95
C ASP A 253 -5.50 -19.91 -19.05
N GLU A 254 -4.16 -19.95 -19.15
CA GLU A 254 -3.25 -19.10 -18.37
C GLU A 254 -3.38 -17.62 -18.77
N LYS A 255 -3.58 -17.33 -20.06
CA LYS A 255 -3.85 -15.96 -20.53
C LYS A 255 -5.18 -15.45 -19.99
N GLU A 256 -6.24 -16.24 -20.03
CA GLU A 256 -7.54 -15.85 -19.51
C GLU A 256 -7.48 -15.60 -17.99
N LEU A 257 -6.76 -16.46 -17.25
CA LEU A 257 -6.54 -16.27 -15.82
C LEU A 257 -5.70 -15.02 -15.53
N SER A 258 -4.66 -14.76 -16.33
CA SER A 258 -3.83 -13.55 -16.24
C SER A 258 -4.65 -12.28 -16.50
N GLU A 259 -5.53 -12.28 -17.49
CA GLU A 259 -6.43 -11.18 -17.78
C GLU A 259 -7.41 -10.91 -16.62
N LYS A 260 -8.02 -11.97 -16.06
CA LYS A 260 -8.89 -11.87 -14.88
C LYS A 260 -8.14 -11.30 -13.67
N ASN A 261 -6.93 -11.80 -13.39
CA ASN A 261 -6.10 -11.29 -12.30
C ASN A 261 -5.71 -9.83 -12.50
N ASN A 262 -5.35 -9.44 -13.73
CA ASN A 262 -5.06 -8.05 -14.06
C ASN A 262 -6.27 -7.13 -13.84
N GLU A 263 -7.48 -7.60 -14.16
CA GLU A 263 -8.69 -6.82 -13.88
C GLU A 263 -8.92 -6.66 -12.37
N VAL A 264 -8.76 -7.72 -11.57
CA VAL A 264 -8.84 -7.63 -10.11
C VAL A 264 -7.80 -6.65 -9.55
N ILE A 265 -6.56 -6.69 -10.06
CA ILE A 265 -5.49 -5.75 -9.64
C ILE A 265 -5.88 -4.31 -9.97
N LYS A 266 -6.46 -4.04 -11.14
CA LYS A 266 -6.95 -2.69 -11.49
C LYS A 266 -8.05 -2.22 -10.53
N GLN A 267 -9.02 -3.07 -10.23
CA GLN A 267 -10.10 -2.74 -9.30
C GLN A 267 -9.55 -2.44 -7.90
N LEU A 268 -8.62 -3.26 -7.40
CA LEU A 268 -7.95 -3.02 -6.12
C LEU A 268 -7.13 -1.72 -6.12
N THR A 269 -6.48 -1.39 -7.24
CA THR A 269 -5.72 -0.15 -7.38
C THR A 269 -6.64 1.07 -7.28
N ILE A 270 -7.77 1.05 -7.99
CA ILE A 270 -8.79 2.12 -7.92
C ILE A 270 -9.35 2.24 -6.51
N HIS A 271 -9.66 1.11 -5.85
CA HIS A 271 -10.17 1.12 -4.49
C HIS A 271 -9.15 1.71 -3.50
N LYS A 272 -7.88 1.34 -3.62
CA LYS A 272 -6.78 1.90 -2.83
C LYS A 272 -6.67 3.42 -3.03
N GLU A 273 -6.66 3.90 -4.27
CA GLU A 273 -6.61 5.34 -4.57
C GLU A 273 -7.79 6.11 -3.95
N ASN A 274 -9.00 5.52 -4.01
CA ASN A 274 -10.18 6.09 -3.38
C ASN A 274 -10.05 6.14 -1.85
N MET A 275 -9.58 5.07 -1.22
CA MET A 275 -9.34 5.04 0.22
C MET A 275 -8.27 6.07 0.64
N GLU A 276 -7.18 6.19 -0.12
CA GLU A 276 -6.14 7.20 0.13
C GLU A 276 -6.70 8.62 0.02
N ARG A 277 -7.57 8.89 -0.96
CA ARG A 277 -8.24 10.19 -1.10
C ARG A 277 -9.14 10.49 0.09
N VAL A 278 -9.96 9.53 0.52
CA VAL A 278 -10.83 9.68 1.69
C VAL A 278 -10.00 9.88 2.96
N SER A 279 -8.96 9.08 3.16
CA SER A 279 -8.05 9.22 4.31
C SER A 279 -7.41 10.61 4.35
N ARG A 280 -7.04 11.18 3.20
CA ARG A 280 -6.49 12.53 3.11
C ARG A 280 -7.52 13.60 3.49
N MET A 281 -8.74 13.51 2.96
CA MET A 281 -9.82 14.45 3.31
C MET A 281 -10.17 14.38 4.81
N VAL A 282 -10.22 13.17 5.39
CA VAL A 282 -10.47 13.00 6.82
C VAL A 282 -9.34 13.61 7.64
N ALA A 283 -8.08 13.43 7.25
CA ALA A 283 -6.94 14.04 7.93
C ALA A 283 -6.99 15.58 7.87
N GLU A 284 -7.33 16.14 6.70
CA GLU A 284 -7.52 17.58 6.50
C GLU A 284 -8.65 18.13 7.38
N GLU A 285 -9.80 17.44 7.43
CA GLU A 285 -10.95 17.84 8.26
C GLU A 285 -10.62 17.78 9.75
N VAL A 286 -9.97 16.71 10.21
CA VAL A 286 -9.52 16.60 11.61
C VAL A 286 -8.53 17.71 11.97
N GLN A 287 -7.63 18.06 11.05
CA GLN A 287 -6.70 19.17 11.26
C GLN A 287 -7.43 20.53 11.31
N ALA A 288 -8.42 20.74 10.44
CA ALA A 288 -9.23 21.95 10.41
C ALA A 288 -10.04 22.12 11.72
N LEU A 289 -10.68 21.05 12.18
CA LEU A 289 -11.43 21.02 13.45
C LEU A 289 -10.51 21.24 14.65
N LYS A 290 -9.32 20.62 14.69
CA LYS A 290 -8.32 20.89 15.75
C LYS A 290 -7.93 22.38 15.79
N ALA A 291 -7.63 22.96 14.63
CA ALA A 291 -7.32 24.38 14.54
C ALA A 291 -8.50 25.27 14.96
N GLN A 292 -9.75 24.82 14.74
CA GLN A 292 -10.94 25.51 15.21
C GLN A 292 -11.09 25.45 16.73
N CYS A 293 -10.96 24.27 17.33
CA CYS A 293 -10.98 24.11 18.79
C CYS A 293 -9.90 24.95 19.47
N ASP A 294 -8.71 25.06 18.87
CA ASP A 294 -7.63 25.90 19.40
C ASP A 294 -8.00 27.40 19.37
N ARG A 295 -8.54 27.87 18.24
CA ARG A 295 -9.04 29.26 18.10
C ARG A 295 -10.16 29.57 19.09
N GLU A 296 -11.11 28.66 19.26
CA GLU A 296 -12.22 28.82 20.22
C GLU A 296 -11.70 28.86 21.66
N ARG A 297 -10.72 28.02 22.01
CA ARG A 297 -10.08 28.02 23.34
C ARG A 297 -9.35 29.34 23.61
N GLU A 298 -8.66 29.89 22.62
CA GLU A 298 -8.01 31.21 22.74
C GLU A 298 -9.04 32.33 22.88
N SER A 299 -10.11 32.30 22.09
CA SER A 299 -11.22 33.25 22.17
C SER A 299 -11.88 33.22 23.55
N ALA A 300 -12.17 32.03 24.09
CA ALA A 300 -12.73 31.85 25.43
C ALA A 300 -11.82 32.41 26.53
N LYS A 301 -10.49 32.23 26.41
CA LYS A 301 -9.53 32.84 27.35
C LYS A 301 -9.60 34.36 27.30
N LEU A 302 -9.67 34.96 26.12
CA LEU A 302 -9.78 36.41 25.96
C LEU A 302 -11.10 36.94 26.54
N MET A 303 -12.22 36.28 26.28
CA MET A 303 -13.51 36.64 26.86
C MET A 303 -13.49 36.56 28.40
N LYS A 304 -12.86 35.53 28.97
CA LYS A 304 -12.70 35.41 30.42
C LYS A 304 -11.89 36.57 31.01
N ILE A 305 -10.75 36.91 30.40
CA ILE A 305 -9.91 38.04 30.84
C ILE A 305 -10.71 39.35 30.78
N GLU A 306 -11.49 39.54 29.73
CA GLU A 306 -12.31 40.74 29.55
C GLU A 306 -13.47 40.81 30.55
N ALA A 307 -14.14 39.69 30.82
CA ALA A 307 -15.16 39.60 31.86
C ALA A 307 -14.58 39.92 33.26
N ASP A 308 -13.40 39.39 33.58
CA ASP A 308 -12.70 39.67 34.84
C ASP A 308 -12.33 41.16 34.96
N ARG A 309 -11.98 41.81 33.84
CA ARG A 309 -11.71 43.26 33.78
C ARG A 309 -12.97 44.07 34.06
N ILE A 310 -14.06 43.77 33.35
CA ILE A 310 -15.35 44.45 33.52
C ILE A 310 -15.88 44.26 34.95
N GLN A 311 -15.74 43.07 35.52
CA GLN A 311 -16.18 42.80 36.89
C GLN A 311 -15.40 43.63 37.93
N LYS A 312 -14.08 43.79 37.74
CA LYS A 312 -13.27 44.67 38.60
C LYS A 312 -13.74 46.13 38.48
N GLU A 313 -14.01 46.61 37.27
CA GLU A 313 -14.52 47.96 37.03
C GLU A 313 -15.91 48.17 37.66
N ARG A 314 -16.81 47.20 37.49
CA ARG A 314 -18.13 47.18 38.13
C ARG A 314 -17.99 47.29 39.65
N ASN A 315 -17.09 46.51 40.26
CA ASN A 315 -16.89 46.51 41.71
C ASN A 315 -16.35 47.86 42.21
N VAL A 316 -15.43 48.49 41.45
CA VAL A 316 -14.93 49.83 41.77
C VAL A 316 -16.05 50.87 41.69
N LEU A 317 -16.86 50.86 40.64
CA LEU A 317 -18.01 51.77 40.49
C LEU A 317 -19.10 51.52 41.53
N ALA A 318 -19.36 50.26 41.88
CA ALA A 318 -20.28 49.89 42.95
C ALA A 318 -19.81 50.42 44.31
N HIS A 319 -18.50 50.31 44.60
CA HIS A 319 -17.93 50.88 45.82
C HIS A 319 -18.00 52.40 45.85
N GLN A 320 -17.68 53.08 44.74
CA GLN A 320 -17.77 54.54 44.62
C GLN A 320 -19.22 55.04 44.78
N SER A 321 -20.18 54.38 44.13
CA SER A 321 -21.59 54.73 44.27
C SER A 321 -22.12 54.46 45.68
N ALA A 322 -21.68 53.41 46.36
CA ALA A 322 -22.02 53.16 47.76
C ALA A 322 -21.49 54.25 48.71
N LEU A 323 -20.24 54.72 48.50
CA LEU A 323 -19.66 55.84 49.25
C LEU A 323 -20.44 57.14 49.06
N LEU A 324 -20.78 57.47 47.82
CA LEU A 324 -21.59 58.66 47.50
C LEU A 324 -23.00 58.58 48.09
N MET A 325 -23.62 57.40 48.09
CA MET A 325 -24.94 57.20 48.69
C MET A 325 -24.91 57.26 50.22
N ALA A 326 -23.82 56.84 50.86
CA ALA A 326 -23.63 56.99 52.30
C ALA A 326 -23.53 58.47 52.73
N GLU A 327 -23.06 59.36 51.85
CA GLU A 327 -23.01 60.81 52.08
C GLU A 327 -24.36 61.52 51.87
N VAL A 328 -25.32 60.88 51.19
CA VAL A 328 -26.67 61.42 50.92
C VAL A 328 -27.68 61.04 52.02
N GLY A 329 -27.20 60.47 53.14
CA GLY A 329 -28.01 59.95 54.26
C GLY A 329 -28.81 60.97 55.08
N ASP A 330 -28.74 62.27 54.78
CA ASP A 330 -29.48 63.32 55.50
C ASP A 330 -30.86 63.62 54.85
N ASP A 331 -31.65 62.59 54.54
CA ASP A 331 -33.06 62.75 54.12
C ASP A 331 -34.02 62.65 55.32
N PRO A 332 -34.66 63.75 55.76
CA PRO A 332 -35.50 63.76 56.96
C PRO A 332 -36.78 62.92 56.86
N ASN A 333 -37.17 62.45 55.67
CA ASN A 333 -38.40 61.65 55.48
C ASN A 333 -38.16 60.15 55.22
N GLY A 334 -36.91 59.69 55.16
CA GLY A 334 -36.56 58.26 55.02
C GLY A 334 -37.07 57.55 53.75
N ARG A 335 -37.73 58.27 52.84
CA ARG A 335 -38.38 57.70 51.65
C ARG A 335 -37.35 57.23 50.63
N LEU A 336 -36.24 57.97 50.50
CA LEU A 336 -35.12 57.55 49.66
C LEU A 336 -34.47 56.28 50.21
N LEU A 337 -34.34 56.17 51.53
CA LEU A 337 -33.79 54.98 52.19
C LEU A 337 -34.69 53.74 51.95
N THR A 338 -36.02 53.89 52.00
CA THR A 338 -36.95 52.80 51.70
C THR A 338 -36.86 52.33 50.24
N ILE A 339 -36.81 53.26 49.27
CA ILE A 339 -36.66 52.90 47.86
C ILE A 339 -35.29 52.25 47.61
N LEU A 340 -34.23 52.70 48.29
CA LEU A 340 -32.90 52.09 48.19
C LEU A 340 -32.88 50.67 48.77
N GLN A 341 -33.57 50.42 49.88
CA GLN A 341 -33.77 49.07 50.44
C GLN A 341 -34.55 48.16 49.47
N GLU A 342 -35.59 48.69 48.81
CA GLU A 342 -36.31 47.96 47.77
C GLU A 342 -35.40 47.65 46.58
N VAL A 343 -34.60 48.61 46.10
CA VAL A 343 -33.62 48.40 45.03
C VAL A 343 -32.55 47.38 45.44
N GLU A 344 -32.08 47.41 46.69
CA GLU A 344 -31.14 46.42 47.23
C GLU A 344 -31.78 45.02 47.28
N SER A 345 -33.06 44.93 47.70
CA SER A 345 -33.81 43.68 47.71
C SER A 345 -34.01 43.10 46.29
N LEU A 346 -34.34 43.95 45.32
CA LEU A 346 -34.49 43.57 43.91
C LEU A 346 -33.14 43.19 43.29
N LYS A 347 -32.05 43.86 43.64
CA LYS A 347 -30.69 43.48 43.24
C LYS A 347 -30.32 42.10 43.80
N ARG A 348 -30.66 41.83 45.06
CA ARG A 348 -30.43 40.51 45.68
C ARG A 348 -31.22 39.42 44.96
N LEU A 349 -32.51 39.65 44.67
CA LEU A 349 -33.35 38.71 43.93
C LEU A 349 -32.85 38.48 42.50
N LEU A 350 -32.39 39.53 41.82
CA LEU A 350 -31.81 39.41 40.48
C LEU A 350 -30.49 38.62 40.48
N GLU A 351 -29.66 38.82 41.50
CA GLU A 351 -28.41 38.07 41.64
C GLU A 351 -28.69 36.60 41.99
N GLU A 352 -29.68 36.33 42.82
CA GLU A 352 -30.16 34.97 43.13
C GLU A 352 -30.71 34.28 41.87
N GLU A 353 -31.51 34.98 41.06
CA GLU A 353 -32.03 34.43 39.81
C GLU A 353 -30.90 34.16 38.80
N LYS A 354 -29.91 35.05 38.69
CA LYS A 354 -28.72 34.81 37.87
C LYS A 354 -27.91 33.62 38.36
N GLN A 355 -27.76 33.46 39.68
CA GLN A 355 -27.07 32.34 40.27
C GLN A 355 -27.82 31.02 39.97
N ASN A 356 -29.15 31.01 40.10
CA ASN A 356 -29.98 29.86 39.72
C ASN A 356 -29.83 29.49 38.25
N HIS A 357 -29.82 30.47 37.34
CA HIS A 357 -29.58 30.23 35.91
C HIS A 357 -28.16 29.71 35.65
N LEU A 358 -27.14 30.26 36.32
CA LEU A 358 -25.76 29.79 36.20
C LEU A 358 -25.64 28.33 36.64
N GLU A 359 -26.26 27.97 37.76
CA GLU A 359 -26.31 26.59 38.26
C GLU A 359 -27.04 25.66 37.29
N GLN A 360 -28.14 26.12 36.67
CA GLN A 360 -28.86 25.34 35.68
C GLN A 360 -28.04 25.13 34.40
N VAL A 361 -27.32 26.15 33.93
CA VAL A 361 -26.41 26.04 32.79
C VAL A 361 -25.25 25.10 33.13
N GLN A 362 -24.67 25.20 34.33
CA GLN A 362 -23.61 24.30 34.77
C GLN A 362 -24.09 22.85 34.82
N LEU A 363 -25.29 22.58 35.36
CA LEU A 363 -25.87 21.24 35.39
C LEU A 363 -26.10 20.67 33.98
N LEU A 364 -26.53 21.51 33.02
CA LEU A 364 -26.70 21.10 31.63
C LEU A 364 -25.36 20.84 30.95
N GLN A 365 -24.33 21.64 31.25
CA GLN A 365 -22.97 21.41 30.77
C GLN A 365 -22.39 20.12 31.34
N ASP A 366 -22.51 19.88 32.65
CA ASP A 366 -22.03 18.65 33.29
C ASP A 366 -22.72 17.40 32.69
N LYS A 367 -24.01 17.49 32.37
CA LYS A 367 -24.74 16.42 31.66
C LYS A 367 -24.27 16.24 30.22
N LEU A 368 -23.90 17.32 29.55
CA LEU A 368 -23.34 17.25 28.19
C LEU A 368 -21.96 16.61 28.23
N ASP A 369 -21.10 17.03 29.15
CA ASP A 369 -19.76 16.47 29.36
C ASP A 369 -19.82 14.99 29.80
N GLU A 370 -20.82 14.60 30.59
CA GLU A 370 -21.10 13.20 30.92
C GLU A 370 -21.50 12.39 29.68
N LYS A 371 -22.29 12.97 28.78
CA LYS A 371 -22.68 12.35 27.50
C LYS A 371 -21.54 12.31 26.49
N GLU A 372 -20.64 13.29 26.54
CA GLU A 372 -19.41 13.37 25.76
C GLU A 372 -18.25 12.59 26.41
N SER A 373 -18.50 11.93 27.54
CA SER A 373 -17.47 11.16 28.24
C SER A 373 -16.96 10.04 27.34
N ASN A 374 -15.72 10.22 26.89
CA ASN A 374 -14.94 9.30 26.06
C ASN A 374 -14.87 7.86 26.58
N VAL A 375 -15.30 7.57 27.81
CA VAL A 375 -15.21 6.22 28.40
C VAL A 375 -16.07 5.21 27.62
N GLU A 376 -17.29 5.58 27.20
CA GLU A 376 -18.10 4.68 26.37
C GLU A 376 -17.46 4.47 24.99
N PHE A 377 -16.87 5.52 24.43
CA PHE A 377 -16.15 5.47 23.16
C PHE A 377 -14.90 4.60 23.25
N GLU A 378 -14.06 4.78 24.28
CA GLU A 378 -12.87 3.98 24.56
C GLU A 378 -13.21 2.50 24.79
N ILE A 379 -14.29 2.20 25.51
CA ILE A 379 -14.76 0.81 25.69
C ILE A 379 -15.17 0.20 24.35
N VAL A 380 -15.87 0.96 23.49
CA VAL A 380 -16.27 0.48 22.17
C VAL A 380 -15.06 0.31 21.25
N GLU A 381 -14.09 1.21 21.32
CA GLU A 381 -12.84 1.14 20.56
C GLU A 381 -12.01 -0.09 20.96
N GLU A 382 -11.86 -0.37 22.25
CA GLU A 382 -11.16 -1.58 22.72
C GLU A 382 -11.91 -2.86 22.37
N LYS A 383 -13.25 -2.86 22.42
CA LYS A 383 -14.06 -3.99 21.93
C LYS A 383 -13.88 -4.22 20.44
N LEU A 384 -13.78 -3.15 19.65
CA LEU A 384 -13.51 -3.23 18.22
C LEU A 384 -12.13 -3.84 17.96
N LYS A 385 -11.09 -3.35 18.65
CA LYS A 385 -9.73 -3.91 18.55
C LYS A 385 -9.68 -5.40 18.88
N LEU A 386 -10.40 -5.82 19.93
CA LEU A 386 -10.50 -7.25 20.29
C LEU A 386 -11.17 -8.06 19.18
N ALA A 387 -12.29 -7.57 18.63
CA ALA A 387 -13.00 -8.24 17.54
C ALA A 387 -12.14 -8.33 16.25
N GLU A 388 -11.37 -7.30 15.94
CA GLU A 388 -10.42 -7.29 14.80
C GLU A 388 -9.30 -8.33 14.98
N VAL A 389 -8.75 -8.45 16.19
CA VAL A 389 -7.74 -9.48 16.51
C VAL A 389 -8.34 -10.89 16.37
N GLU A 390 -9.54 -11.12 16.90
CA GLU A 390 -10.23 -12.40 16.78
C GLU A 390 -10.51 -12.77 15.32
N LEU A 391 -10.96 -11.78 14.51
CA LEU A 391 -11.17 -11.97 13.07
C LEU A 391 -9.87 -12.38 12.36
N ASN A 392 -8.78 -11.64 12.56
CA ASN A 392 -7.48 -11.95 11.97
C ASN A 392 -7.01 -13.37 12.35
N MET A 393 -7.18 -13.76 13.61
CA MET A 393 -6.83 -15.12 14.05
C MET A 393 -7.66 -16.20 13.34
N MET A 394 -8.96 -15.95 13.11
CA MET A 394 -9.83 -16.86 12.39
C MET A 394 -9.51 -16.92 10.90
N GLU A 395 -9.16 -15.79 10.28
CA GLU A 395 -8.70 -15.72 8.89
C GLU A 395 -7.42 -16.52 8.69
N GLU A 396 -6.40 -16.33 9.53
CA GLU A 396 -5.17 -17.14 9.44
C GLU A 396 -5.45 -18.64 9.65
N ARG A 397 -6.39 -18.97 10.55
CA ARG A 397 -6.82 -20.35 10.75
C ARG A 397 -7.50 -20.92 9.51
N ALA A 398 -8.36 -20.14 8.85
CA ALA A 398 -9.02 -20.53 7.62
C ALA A 398 -7.98 -20.72 6.50
N GLU A 399 -7.05 -19.78 6.33
CA GLU A 399 -6.00 -19.86 5.32
C GLU A 399 -5.11 -21.10 5.50
N ARG A 400 -4.76 -21.44 6.75
CA ARG A 400 -4.02 -22.68 7.06
C ARG A 400 -4.84 -23.92 6.69
N ALA A 401 -6.13 -23.94 7.04
CA ALA A 401 -7.02 -25.04 6.70
C ALA A 401 -7.21 -25.20 5.17
N GLU A 402 -7.31 -24.11 4.42
CA GLU A 402 -7.40 -24.11 2.96
C GLU A 402 -6.11 -24.62 2.31
N LYS A 403 -4.93 -24.18 2.80
CA LYS A 403 -3.65 -24.71 2.35
C LYS A 403 -3.56 -26.22 2.53
N ASP A 404 -3.98 -26.73 3.67
CA ASP A 404 -3.94 -28.17 3.95
C ASP A 404 -5.00 -28.94 3.14
N ALA A 405 -6.19 -28.37 2.94
CA ALA A 405 -7.20 -28.94 2.04
C ALA A 405 -6.70 -29.02 0.59
N ASN A 406 -5.99 -28.00 0.10
CA ASN A 406 -5.40 -28.00 -1.24
C ASN A 406 -4.30 -29.05 -1.38
N LYS A 407 -3.41 -29.19 -0.39
CA LYS A 407 -2.42 -30.28 -0.37
C LYS A 407 -3.08 -31.65 -0.41
N LEU A 408 -4.17 -31.84 0.35
CA LEU A 408 -4.91 -33.10 0.37
C LEU A 408 -5.61 -33.36 -0.98
N LYS A 409 -6.19 -32.34 -1.62
CA LYS A 409 -6.73 -32.46 -2.98
C LYS A 409 -5.66 -32.88 -3.99
N GLU A 410 -4.46 -32.31 -3.91
CA GLU A 410 -3.34 -32.71 -4.78
C GLU A 410 -2.89 -34.16 -4.54
N THR A 411 -2.84 -34.62 -3.29
CA THR A 411 -2.46 -36.01 -3.00
C THR A 411 -3.54 -36.99 -3.45
N VAL A 412 -4.82 -36.66 -3.27
CA VAL A 412 -5.95 -37.43 -3.80
C VAL A 412 -5.85 -37.54 -5.32
N ARG A 413 -5.65 -36.43 -6.03
CA ARG A 413 -5.48 -36.44 -7.50
C ARG A 413 -4.32 -37.34 -7.94
N LYS A 414 -3.16 -37.26 -7.27
CA LYS A 414 -2.00 -38.13 -7.55
C LYS A 414 -2.29 -39.62 -7.29
N LEU A 415 -3.12 -39.93 -6.30
CA LEU A 415 -3.54 -41.30 -6.01
C LEU A 415 -4.57 -41.80 -7.03
N GLU A 416 -5.51 -40.97 -7.44
CA GLU A 416 -6.46 -41.26 -8.53
C GLU A 416 -5.72 -41.53 -9.84
N ASP A 417 -4.73 -40.71 -10.20
CA ASP A 417 -3.88 -40.93 -11.38
C ASP A 417 -3.13 -42.26 -11.31
N LYS A 418 -2.61 -42.63 -10.14
CA LYS A 418 -1.94 -43.93 -9.92
C LYS A 418 -2.90 -45.11 -10.00
N ILE A 419 -4.11 -44.98 -9.47
CA ILE A 419 -5.15 -46.01 -9.56
C ILE A 419 -5.52 -46.21 -11.03
N ASN A 420 -5.77 -45.13 -11.76
CA ASN A 420 -6.06 -45.18 -13.20
C ASN A 420 -4.91 -45.80 -14.01
N GLN A 421 -3.65 -45.53 -13.65
CA GLN A 421 -2.48 -46.18 -14.26
C GLN A 421 -2.42 -47.69 -13.96
N LEU A 422 -2.69 -48.11 -12.72
CA LEU A 422 -2.73 -49.53 -12.35
C LEU A 422 -3.91 -50.27 -13.01
N GLU A 423 -5.05 -49.61 -13.18
CA GLU A 423 -6.21 -50.15 -13.90
C GLU A 423 -5.92 -50.30 -15.39
N THR A 424 -5.28 -49.30 -16.03
CA THR A 424 -4.84 -49.41 -17.43
C THR A 424 -3.76 -50.48 -17.64
N MET A 425 -2.87 -50.70 -16.66
CA MET A 425 -1.90 -51.81 -16.71
C MET A 425 -2.53 -53.20 -16.48
N ARG A 426 -3.71 -53.30 -15.85
CA ARG A 426 -4.43 -54.57 -15.69
C ARG A 426 -5.22 -55.01 -16.93
N VAL A 427 -5.44 -54.10 -17.89
CA VAL A 427 -6.23 -54.37 -19.11
C VAL A 427 -5.35 -54.69 -20.33
N SER A 428 -4.01 -54.69 -20.20
CA SER A 428 -3.13 -55.16 -21.28
C SER A 428 -3.03 -56.69 -21.30
N PRO A 429 -3.13 -57.36 -22.47
CA PRO A 429 -3.08 -58.80 -22.57
C PRO A 429 -1.64 -59.31 -22.33
N PRO A 430 -1.45 -60.50 -21.71
CA PRO A 430 -0.13 -61.01 -21.38
C PRO A 430 0.64 -61.44 -22.65
N PRO A 431 1.97 -61.28 -22.69
CA PRO A 431 2.80 -61.81 -23.78
C PRO A 431 2.82 -63.35 -23.78
N PRO A 432 2.92 -64.00 -24.95
CA PRO A 432 2.83 -65.46 -25.08
C PRO A 432 4.03 -66.19 -24.47
N PRO A 433 3.84 -67.41 -23.92
CA PRO A 433 4.87 -68.12 -23.18
C PRO A 433 5.90 -68.81 -24.10
N PRO A 434 7.18 -68.92 -23.67
CA PRO A 434 8.20 -69.70 -24.37
C PRO A 434 8.01 -71.23 -24.17
N PRO A 435 8.52 -72.08 -25.09
CA PRO A 435 8.27 -73.52 -25.10
C PRO A 435 9.01 -74.28 -23.98
N PRO A 436 8.52 -75.47 -23.57
CA PRO A 436 8.98 -76.18 -22.38
C PRO A 436 10.24 -77.00 -22.62
N MET A 437 11.20 -76.94 -21.68
CA MET A 437 12.28 -77.92 -21.57
C MET A 437 11.91 -79.05 -20.59
N PRO A 438 12.45 -80.28 -20.76
CA PRO A 438 12.10 -81.43 -19.93
C PRO A 438 12.82 -81.44 -18.57
N ALA A 439 12.13 -81.94 -17.55
CA ALA A 439 12.66 -82.27 -16.22
C ALA A 439 12.95 -83.79 -16.10
N PRO A 440 13.48 -84.38 -15.00
CA PRO A 440 14.33 -83.88 -13.89
C PRO A 440 15.55 -84.81 -13.60
N LEU A 441 16.49 -84.40 -12.74
CA LEU A 441 17.40 -85.31 -12.00
C LEU A 441 17.60 -84.84 -10.54
N PRO A 442 17.89 -85.76 -9.59
CA PRO A 442 17.66 -85.59 -8.14
C PRO A 442 18.87 -85.02 -7.35
N PRO A 443 18.73 -84.68 -6.05
CA PRO A 443 19.60 -83.74 -5.32
C PRO A 443 20.73 -84.42 -4.53
N PRO A 444 21.75 -83.63 -4.11
CA PRO A 444 22.36 -83.83 -2.79
C PRO A 444 22.63 -82.51 -1.99
N PRO A 445 22.85 -82.58 -0.66
CA PRO A 445 22.84 -81.44 0.27
C PRO A 445 24.27 -81.00 0.73
N PRO A 446 24.45 -80.13 1.76
CA PRO A 446 25.19 -78.85 1.77
C PRO A 446 26.67 -78.93 2.22
N PRO A 447 27.48 -77.84 2.20
CA PRO A 447 27.76 -77.10 3.46
C PRO A 447 28.13 -75.59 3.32
N LEU A 448 28.05 -74.89 4.46
CA LEU A 448 28.62 -73.55 4.79
C LEU A 448 30.17 -73.59 4.90
N PRO A 449 30.86 -72.57 5.45
CA PRO A 449 31.08 -71.18 5.00
C PRO A 449 32.60 -70.85 4.94
N THR A 450 33.10 -69.92 4.12
CA THR A 450 34.38 -69.24 4.47
C THR A 450 34.62 -67.90 3.80
N LYS A 451 35.38 -67.11 4.57
CA LYS A 451 35.71 -65.69 4.48
C LYS A 451 36.77 -65.36 3.42
N SER A 452 36.98 -64.04 3.29
CA SER A 452 38.24 -63.35 2.96
C SER A 452 38.49 -63.15 1.46
N SER A 453 38.35 -61.91 0.97
CA SER A 453 39.40 -60.87 0.86
C SER A 453 40.29 -61.14 -0.36
N THR A 454 40.49 -60.25 -1.33
CA THR A 454 40.98 -58.86 -1.26
C THR A 454 40.68 -58.19 -2.61
N SER A 455 40.20 -56.94 -2.62
CA SER A 455 40.97 -55.70 -2.90
C SER A 455 41.43 -55.59 -4.37
N THR A 456 41.13 -54.53 -5.12
CA THR A 456 41.82 -53.25 -4.92
C THR A 456 41.26 -52.10 -5.80
N VAL A 457 40.85 -51.02 -5.12
CA VAL A 457 41.12 -49.57 -5.31
C VAL A 457 40.72 -48.87 -6.64
N LYS A 458 39.92 -47.78 -6.66
CA LYS A 458 40.28 -46.33 -6.51
C LYS A 458 39.04 -45.50 -6.92
N LEU A 459 38.67 -44.29 -6.46
CA LEU A 459 39.25 -43.19 -5.68
C LEU A 459 38.11 -42.18 -5.35
N LEU A 460 38.27 -41.45 -4.22
CA LEU A 460 37.81 -40.09 -3.82
C LEU A 460 36.32 -39.78 -3.59
N THR A 461 35.82 -39.53 -2.37
CA THR A 461 36.00 -38.42 -1.37
C THR A 461 34.95 -37.30 -1.52
N LYS A 462 34.04 -37.16 -0.53
CA LYS A 462 33.54 -35.93 0.16
C LYS A 462 32.39 -36.34 1.10
N GLU A 463 32.55 -36.42 2.42
CA GLU A 463 32.52 -35.34 3.43
C GLU A 463 31.24 -34.46 3.42
N ARG A 464 30.70 -34.25 4.62
CA ARG A 464 29.54 -33.44 5.05
C ARG A 464 28.15 -34.01 4.74
N LEU A 465 27.43 -34.39 5.80
CA LEU A 465 25.99 -34.14 6.05
C LEU A 465 25.47 -34.95 7.28
N GLN A 466 26.15 -34.86 8.44
CA GLN A 466 25.60 -35.47 9.68
C GLN A 466 25.58 -34.53 10.91
N ASP A 467 26.03 -33.28 10.80
CA ASP A 467 26.04 -32.34 11.93
C ASP A 467 24.76 -31.48 12.07
N GLU A 468 23.95 -31.36 11.02
CA GLU A 468 22.72 -30.54 11.00
C GLU A 468 21.58 -31.16 11.83
N ASN A 469 21.47 -32.49 11.85
CA ASN A 469 20.32 -33.17 12.46
C ASN A 469 20.41 -33.29 14.00
N ARG A 470 21.62 -33.15 14.57
CA ARG A 470 21.81 -33.14 16.03
C ARG A 470 21.61 -31.75 16.62
N HIS A 471 21.95 -30.69 15.87
CA HIS A 471 21.75 -29.31 16.31
C HIS A 471 20.28 -28.89 16.29
N SER A 472 19.46 -29.35 15.34
CA SER A 472 18.02 -29.02 15.31
C SER A 472 17.24 -29.68 16.46
N ALA A 473 17.56 -30.94 16.79
CA ALA A 473 16.93 -31.66 17.89
C ALA A 473 17.30 -31.10 19.27
N ILE A 474 18.52 -30.57 19.42
CA ILE A 474 18.95 -29.89 20.67
C ILE A 474 18.31 -28.50 20.77
N LYS A 475 18.20 -27.74 19.67
CA LYS A 475 17.53 -26.42 19.63
C LYS A 475 16.03 -26.51 19.96
N GLN A 476 15.32 -27.50 19.39
CA GLN A 476 13.90 -27.71 19.68
C GLN A 476 13.66 -28.08 21.15
N ARG A 477 14.56 -28.86 21.76
CA ARG A 477 14.45 -29.25 23.17
C ARG A 477 14.81 -28.12 24.15
N GLU A 478 15.69 -27.19 23.75
CA GLU A 478 15.97 -25.96 24.50
C GLU A 478 14.83 -24.93 24.39
N GLU A 479 14.23 -24.75 23.20
CA GLU A 479 13.08 -23.86 23.00
C GLU A 479 11.83 -24.36 23.74
N GLU A 480 11.59 -25.66 23.79
CA GLU A 480 10.49 -26.24 24.57
C GLU A 480 10.71 -26.07 26.09
N ARG A 481 11.97 -26.14 26.56
CA ARG A 481 12.34 -25.85 27.96
C ARG A 481 12.23 -24.36 28.29
N LYS A 482 12.50 -23.47 27.33
CA LYS A 482 12.35 -22.01 27.46
C LYS A 482 10.87 -21.61 27.52
N ARG A 483 10.02 -22.20 26.66
CA ARG A 483 8.55 -22.03 26.69
C ARG A 483 7.92 -22.59 27.97
N LYS A 484 8.40 -23.73 28.49
CA LYS A 484 7.93 -24.26 29.79
C LYS A 484 8.33 -23.37 30.97
N ARG A 485 9.51 -22.74 30.95
CA ARG A 485 9.94 -21.76 31.97
C ARG A 485 9.22 -20.41 31.88
N GLU A 486 8.84 -19.98 30.67
CA GLU A 486 8.00 -18.78 30.46
C GLU A 486 6.53 -19.01 30.85
N MET A 487 6.01 -20.23 30.71
CA MET A 487 4.65 -20.59 31.14
C MET A 487 4.53 -20.82 32.66
N GLU A 488 5.65 -21.07 33.35
CA GLU A 488 5.71 -21.25 34.82
C GLU A 488 6.00 -19.93 35.57
N SER A 489 6.32 -18.85 34.86
CA SER A 489 6.38 -17.48 35.40
C SER A 489 5.07 -16.74 35.17
N ALA A 490 3.96 -17.29 35.69
CA ALA A 490 2.70 -16.55 35.76
C ALA A 490 2.89 -15.35 36.70
N PRO A 491 2.64 -14.10 36.27
CA PRO A 491 2.82 -12.95 37.13
C PRO A 491 1.81 -13.00 38.26
N ALA A 492 2.30 -12.87 39.50
CA ALA A 492 1.51 -12.80 40.74
C ALA A 492 0.31 -11.83 40.65
N ALA A 493 0.37 -10.86 39.73
CA ALA A 493 -0.69 -9.92 39.38
C ALA A 493 -2.00 -10.58 38.91
N VAL A 494 -1.97 -11.72 38.21
CA VAL A 494 -3.20 -12.38 37.72
C VAL A 494 -3.94 -13.07 38.88
N SER A 495 -3.20 -13.62 39.84
CA SER A 495 -3.76 -14.21 41.06
C SER A 495 -4.33 -13.15 42.00
N GLU A 496 -3.66 -12.00 42.14
CA GLU A 496 -4.18 -10.85 42.90
C GLU A 496 -5.45 -10.26 42.26
N MET A 497 -5.49 -10.12 40.93
CA MET A 497 -6.69 -9.63 40.23
C MET A 497 -7.91 -10.54 40.41
N LEU A 498 -7.73 -11.86 40.33
CA LEU A 498 -8.81 -12.81 40.58
C LEU A 498 -9.28 -12.79 42.04
N ASN A 499 -8.38 -12.54 42.99
CA ASN A 499 -8.72 -12.38 44.40
C ASN A 499 -9.52 -11.07 44.66
N ILE A 500 -9.15 -9.98 43.98
CA ILE A 500 -9.86 -8.69 44.05
C ILE A 500 -11.28 -8.83 43.45
N LEU A 501 -11.41 -9.46 42.29
CA LEU A 501 -12.72 -9.76 41.66
C LEU A 501 -13.60 -10.66 42.55
N GLY A 502 -13.01 -11.62 43.26
CA GLY A 502 -13.71 -12.50 44.20
C GLY A 502 -14.25 -11.79 45.44
N THR A 503 -13.58 -10.73 45.91
CA THR A 503 -14.03 -9.92 47.06
C THR A 503 -15.09 -8.88 46.68
N MET A 504 -15.02 -8.34 45.47
CA MET A 504 -16.05 -7.42 44.95
C MET A 504 -17.41 -8.09 44.74
N ARG A 505 -17.43 -9.35 44.28
CA ARG A 505 -18.68 -10.08 44.02
C ARG A 505 -19.53 -10.37 45.29
N ARG A 506 -18.95 -10.28 46.49
CA ARG A 506 -19.67 -10.58 47.75
C ARG A 506 -20.33 -9.37 48.42
N ARG A 507 -20.15 -8.14 47.90
CA ARG A 507 -20.69 -6.91 48.53
C ARG A 507 -21.94 -6.30 47.89
N ALA A 508 -22.47 -6.83 46.79
CA ALA A 508 -23.67 -6.26 46.16
C ALA A 508 -24.93 -7.12 46.44
N LYS A 509 -25.73 -6.74 47.44
CA LYS A 509 -27.17 -7.07 47.51
C LYS A 509 -27.97 -5.83 47.10
N PRO A 510 -29.02 -5.93 46.26
CA PRO A 510 -29.84 -4.79 45.90
C PRO A 510 -30.93 -4.54 46.96
N VAL A 511 -31.03 -3.29 47.42
CA VAL A 511 -32.16 -2.77 48.21
C VAL A 511 -33.23 -2.29 47.23
N ARG A 512 -34.44 -2.87 47.30
CA ARG A 512 -35.64 -2.42 46.58
C ARG A 512 -36.24 -1.20 47.29
N GLN A 513 -36.51 -0.12 46.58
CA GLN A 513 -37.49 0.89 46.97
C GLN A 513 -38.61 0.95 45.92
N SER A 514 -39.84 0.90 46.42
CA SER A 514 -41.11 0.87 45.72
C SER A 514 -41.56 2.26 45.26
N ILE A 515 -42.00 2.38 44.00
CA ILE A 515 -42.71 3.56 43.50
C ILE A 515 -44.20 3.21 43.42
N ASN A 516 -45.03 3.98 44.13
CA ASN A 516 -46.49 3.88 44.12
C ASN A 516 -47.08 4.48 42.83
N SER A 517 -48.07 3.80 42.27
CA SER A 517 -48.89 4.28 41.14
C SER A 517 -50.35 4.34 41.59
N SER A 518 -50.93 5.53 41.59
CA SER A 518 -52.37 5.71 41.70
C SER A 518 -52.77 7.11 41.21
N GLU A 519 -53.24 7.21 39.97
CA GLU A 519 -54.41 8.03 39.64
C GLU A 519 -54.91 7.71 38.20
N LEU A 520 -56.08 7.09 38.16
CA LEU A 520 -56.94 6.88 36.99
C LEU A 520 -58.32 7.34 37.45
N VAL A 521 -58.89 8.44 36.93
CA VAL A 521 -60.35 8.61 36.80
C VAL A 521 -60.72 9.55 35.65
N ALA A 522 -61.41 8.94 34.67
CA ALA A 522 -62.55 9.38 33.86
C ALA A 522 -62.56 10.69 33.05
N SER A 523 -62.74 10.49 31.74
CA SER A 523 -63.51 11.38 30.85
C SER A 523 -65.00 11.01 30.86
N PRO A 524 -65.89 11.94 30.49
CA PRO A 524 -67.03 11.58 29.66
C PRO A 524 -67.25 12.50 28.45
N LEU A 525 -67.81 11.89 27.41
CA LEU A 525 -68.25 12.43 26.12
C LEU A 525 -69.60 13.18 26.20
N ASP A 526 -69.75 14.12 25.25
CA ASP A 526 -70.95 14.62 24.56
C ASP A 526 -72.05 15.42 25.29
N LYS A 527 -72.29 16.66 24.80
CA LYS A 527 -73.56 17.10 24.19
C LYS A 527 -73.52 18.56 23.68
N ALA A 528 -73.96 18.74 22.43
CA ALA A 528 -74.78 19.83 21.87
C ALA A 528 -74.56 21.28 22.36
N SER A 529 -74.03 22.15 21.49
CA SER A 529 -74.79 23.17 20.73
C SER A 529 -73.85 24.06 19.92
#